data_AF-A0A4Z2G2H5-F1
#
_entry.id   AF-A0A4Z2G2H5-F1
#
_cell.length_a   1.000
_cell.length_b   1.000
_cell.length_c   1.000
_cell.angle_alpha   90.00
_cell.angle_beta   90.00
_cell.angle_gamma   90.00
#
_symmetry.space_group_name_H-M   'P 1'
#
loop_
_entity.id
_entity.type
_entity.pdbx_description
1 polymer ?
#
loop_
_entity_poly.entity_id
_entity_poly.type
_entity_poly.pdbx_seq_one_letter_code
_entity_poly.pdbx_strand_id
1 'polypeptide(L)'
;MSKARRVRLFLLHLSVGKSDLASWLFLDDIPRIMKYAAHLMSKGIKVTTVNFYPRNFLHFLEYLQDNPPSGCRLMKAQINGIVRALDKALENLSGLIVTHQLQVKANKMARIVSRERLRWCQERARLVIPELLTKMETDAEYTLRDDFYGYFFAFVVSIYGHRPGVLANMTVSEVEAAKKDRLLPTDSGYAITIFLTFEEFSWLERWLEVRKNLDPKNQRVFVTKGGGPVKNMVRHLQMAWAQMGLPGRPTFTDLRTSVSAHAKELREQFEEVTASSLLPSSSSSSSSHATTEEGHRAPRQGSRKAEDASEDSGDSAAEEEEATEMEEERMGNEEEEDQESVHAPEEEAQEDGGLDQSSATG
;
A
#
# COMPACT_ATOMS: atom_id res chain seq x y z
N MET A 1 -1.90 7.29 -10.79
CA MET A 1 -2.07 8.30 -11.87
C MET A 1 -2.11 9.72 -11.29
N SER A 2 -1.44 10.75 -11.86
CA SER A 2 -1.38 12.11 -11.26
C SER A 2 -2.65 12.97 -11.46
N LYS A 3 -2.91 13.92 -10.54
CA LYS A 3 -4.03 14.90 -10.62
C LYS A 3 -4.04 15.65 -11.96
N ALA A 4 -2.88 16.14 -12.40
CA ALA A 4 -2.72 16.84 -13.68
C ALA A 4 -3.08 15.96 -14.89
N ARG A 5 -2.75 14.66 -14.85
CA ARG A 5 -3.12 13.72 -15.92
C ARG A 5 -4.64 13.52 -15.99
N ARG A 6 -5.33 13.41 -14.85
CA ARG A 6 -6.80 13.28 -14.80
C ARG A 6 -7.49 14.52 -15.39
N VAL A 7 -7.01 15.73 -15.04
CA VAL A 7 -7.49 16.99 -15.64
C VAL A 7 -7.24 17.01 -17.15
N ARG A 8 -6.03 16.67 -17.61
CA ARG A 8 -5.71 16.62 -19.04
C ARG A 8 -6.63 15.66 -19.82
N LEU A 9 -6.92 14.49 -19.28
CA LEU A 9 -7.83 13.52 -19.91
C LEU A 9 -9.28 14.05 -19.97
N PHE A 10 -9.72 14.76 -18.93
CA PHE A 10 -11.03 15.40 -18.91
C PHE A 10 -11.12 16.50 -19.99
N LEU A 11 -10.11 17.37 -20.08
CA LEU A 11 -10.02 18.40 -21.10
C LEU A 11 -10.02 17.81 -22.51
N LEU A 12 -9.25 16.74 -22.74
CA LEU A 12 -9.23 16.02 -24.01
C LEU A 12 -10.59 15.44 -24.36
N HIS A 13 -11.30 14.88 -23.37
CA HIS A 13 -12.64 14.37 -23.61
C HIS A 13 -13.59 15.48 -24.08
N LEU A 14 -13.55 16.65 -23.45
CA LEU A 14 -14.42 17.78 -23.81
C LEU A 14 -14.04 18.43 -25.14
N SER A 15 -12.76 18.45 -25.50
CA SER A 15 -12.26 19.12 -26.70
C SER A 15 -12.49 18.35 -28.01
N VAL A 16 -12.77 17.05 -27.96
CA VAL A 16 -12.95 16.23 -29.17
C VAL A 16 -14.06 16.79 -30.05
N GLY A 17 -13.73 17.13 -31.30
CA GLY A 17 -14.67 17.72 -32.28
C GLY A 17 -14.88 19.23 -32.14
N LYS A 18 -14.06 19.93 -31.35
CA LYS A 18 -14.14 21.38 -31.16
C LYS A 18 -12.95 22.08 -31.83
N SER A 19 -13.22 23.20 -32.50
CA SER A 19 -12.23 23.90 -33.35
C SER A 19 -11.53 25.05 -32.62
N ASP A 20 -12.25 25.74 -31.73
CA ASP A 20 -11.72 26.87 -30.96
C ASP A 20 -11.53 26.45 -29.49
N LEU A 21 -10.32 25.99 -29.17
CA LEU A 21 -9.94 25.61 -27.81
C LEU A 21 -9.38 26.78 -27.00
N ALA A 22 -8.90 27.83 -27.68
CA ALA A 22 -8.28 28.98 -27.03
C ALA A 22 -9.29 29.84 -26.26
N SER A 23 -10.58 29.81 -26.67
CA SER A 23 -11.66 30.50 -25.97
C SER A 23 -12.15 29.80 -24.69
N TRP A 24 -11.79 28.53 -24.47
CA TRP A 24 -12.26 27.71 -23.34
C TRP A 24 -13.79 27.48 -23.27
N LEU A 25 -14.55 27.98 -24.25
CA LEU A 25 -16.01 27.81 -24.30
C LEU A 25 -16.43 26.34 -24.48
N PHE A 26 -15.53 25.49 -25.00
CA PHE A 26 -15.77 24.05 -25.10
C PHE A 26 -15.97 23.35 -23.75
N LEU A 27 -15.61 24.00 -22.64
CA LEU A 27 -15.87 23.50 -21.29
C LEU A 27 -17.36 23.54 -20.92
N ASP A 28 -18.14 24.44 -21.51
CA ASP A 28 -19.58 24.59 -21.26
C ASP A 28 -20.41 23.57 -22.07
N ASP A 29 -20.00 22.29 -22.00
CA ASP A 29 -20.67 21.16 -22.64
C ASP A 29 -21.24 20.23 -21.56
N ILE A 30 -22.32 20.70 -20.91
CA ILE A 30 -22.99 20.02 -19.80
C ILE A 30 -23.37 18.55 -20.15
N PRO A 31 -23.96 18.25 -21.32
CA PRO A 31 -24.29 16.87 -21.67
C PRO A 31 -23.07 15.95 -21.71
N ARG A 32 -21.92 16.48 -22.14
CA ARG A 32 -20.68 15.72 -22.24
C ARG A 32 -20.00 15.51 -20.89
N ILE A 33 -20.04 16.53 -20.03
CA ILE A 33 -19.61 16.42 -18.62
C ILE A 33 -20.38 15.29 -17.92
N MET A 34 -21.72 15.29 -18.04
CA MET A 34 -22.57 14.28 -17.40
C MET A 34 -22.34 12.86 -17.93
N LYS A 35 -21.89 12.70 -19.18
CA LYS A 35 -21.57 11.39 -19.79
C LYS A 35 -20.17 10.89 -19.46
N TYR A 36 -19.28 11.74 -18.97
CA TYR A 36 -17.87 11.38 -18.82
C TYR A 36 -17.64 10.24 -17.83
N ALA A 37 -18.35 10.23 -16.70
CA ALA A 37 -18.25 9.16 -15.72
C ALA A 37 -18.64 7.79 -16.31
N ALA A 38 -19.76 7.73 -17.03
CA ALA A 38 -20.22 6.53 -17.72
C ALA A 38 -19.21 6.07 -18.79
N HIS A 39 -18.62 7.02 -19.54
CA HIS A 39 -17.56 6.75 -20.50
C HIS A 39 -16.34 6.09 -19.84
N LEU A 40 -15.86 6.61 -18.71
CA LEU A 40 -14.74 6.02 -17.98
C LEU A 40 -15.08 4.62 -17.44
N MET A 41 -16.27 4.43 -16.89
CA MET A 41 -16.72 3.11 -16.42
C MET A 41 -16.84 2.10 -17.56
N SER A 42 -17.29 2.51 -18.75
CA SER A 42 -17.34 1.63 -19.93
C SER A 42 -15.95 1.14 -20.39
N LYS A 43 -14.89 1.85 -20.00
CA LYS A 43 -13.49 1.45 -20.23
C LYS A 43 -12.92 0.60 -19.09
N GLY A 44 -13.75 0.14 -18.15
CA GLY A 44 -13.33 -0.70 -17.03
C GLY A 44 -12.65 0.06 -15.88
N ILE A 45 -12.71 1.40 -15.86
CA ILE A 45 -12.16 2.18 -14.74
C ILE A 45 -13.08 2.05 -13.54
N LYS A 46 -12.51 1.72 -12.37
CA LYS A 46 -13.27 1.54 -11.12
C LYS A 46 -13.97 2.83 -10.69
N VAL A 47 -15.16 2.70 -10.12
CA VAL A 47 -16.01 3.84 -9.71
C VAL A 47 -15.31 4.79 -8.72
N THR A 48 -14.53 4.25 -7.79
CA THR A 48 -13.72 5.04 -6.85
C THR A 48 -12.67 5.89 -7.57
N THR A 49 -12.04 5.32 -8.60
CA THR A 49 -11.10 6.06 -9.46
C THR A 49 -11.82 7.10 -10.32
N VAL A 50 -12.99 6.78 -10.87
CA VAL A 50 -13.81 7.72 -11.68
C VAL A 50 -14.20 8.94 -10.86
N ASN A 51 -14.57 8.78 -9.59
CA ASN A 51 -14.92 9.87 -8.67
C ASN A 51 -13.84 10.95 -8.56
N PHE A 52 -12.55 10.60 -8.68
CA PHE A 52 -11.47 11.59 -8.63
C PHE A 52 -11.40 12.51 -9.86
N TYR A 53 -11.91 12.08 -11.02
CA TYR A 53 -11.80 12.90 -12.23
C TYR A 53 -12.63 14.18 -12.14
N PRO A 54 -13.95 14.15 -11.85
CA PRO A 54 -14.72 15.38 -11.65
C PRO A 54 -14.19 16.23 -10.50
N ARG A 55 -13.76 15.61 -9.38
CA ARG A 55 -13.18 16.34 -8.23
C ARG A 55 -11.90 17.10 -8.59
N ASN A 56 -10.98 16.46 -9.29
CA ASN A 56 -9.77 17.14 -9.74
C ASN A 56 -10.06 18.21 -10.79
N PHE A 57 -11.12 18.03 -11.58
CA PHE A 57 -11.58 19.04 -12.52
C PHE A 57 -12.23 20.24 -11.82
N LEU A 58 -12.98 20.04 -10.72
CA LEU A 58 -13.47 21.12 -9.86
C LEU A 58 -12.33 22.00 -9.34
N HIS A 59 -11.28 21.40 -8.77
CA HIS A 59 -10.09 22.16 -8.32
C HIS A 59 -9.40 22.89 -9.48
N PHE A 60 -9.41 22.29 -10.69
CA PHE A 60 -8.88 22.96 -11.87
C PHE A 60 -9.73 24.18 -12.27
N LEU A 61 -11.05 24.11 -12.14
CA LEU A 61 -11.94 25.25 -12.43
C LEU A 61 -11.74 26.41 -11.44
N GLU A 62 -11.49 26.11 -10.17
CA GLU A 62 -11.10 27.12 -9.17
C GLU A 62 -9.81 27.83 -9.61
N TYR A 63 -8.77 27.07 -9.95
CA TYR A 63 -7.53 27.62 -10.48
C TYR A 63 -7.74 28.45 -11.76
N LEU A 64 -8.56 27.96 -12.70
CA LEU A 64 -8.88 28.63 -13.96
C LEU A 64 -9.62 29.96 -13.74
N GLN A 65 -10.49 30.01 -12.73
CA GLN A 65 -11.23 31.21 -12.37
C GLN A 65 -10.30 32.29 -11.80
N ASP A 66 -9.33 31.89 -10.98
CA ASP A 66 -8.34 32.81 -10.40
C ASP A 66 -7.25 33.21 -11.42
N ASN A 67 -6.97 32.34 -12.40
CA ASN A 67 -5.90 32.52 -13.38
C ASN A 67 -6.39 32.25 -14.81
N PRO A 68 -7.30 33.08 -15.36
CA PRO A 68 -7.83 32.87 -16.70
C PRO A 68 -6.73 33.10 -17.76
N PRO A 69 -6.54 32.16 -18.71
CA PRO A 69 -5.66 32.36 -19.85
C PRO A 69 -6.07 33.57 -20.70
N SER A 70 -5.11 34.17 -21.40
CA SER A 70 -5.31 35.42 -22.18
C SER A 70 -6.39 35.37 -23.27
N GLY A 71 -6.82 34.17 -23.69
CA GLY A 71 -7.92 33.95 -24.64
C GLY A 71 -9.24 33.48 -24.01
N CYS A 72 -9.29 33.27 -22.69
CA CYS A 72 -10.46 32.69 -22.02
C CYS A 72 -11.68 33.60 -22.13
N ARG A 73 -12.77 33.06 -22.70
CA ARG A 73 -14.06 33.75 -22.85
C ARG A 73 -15.16 33.12 -21.97
N LEU A 74 -14.79 32.19 -21.11
CA LEU A 74 -15.72 31.48 -20.25
C LEU A 74 -16.26 32.43 -19.17
N MET A 75 -17.58 32.66 -19.17
CA MET A 75 -18.23 33.55 -18.22
C MET A 75 -18.37 32.87 -16.86
N LYS A 76 -18.37 33.67 -15.78
CA LYS A 76 -18.61 33.17 -14.40
C LYS A 76 -19.93 32.38 -14.29
N ALA A 77 -20.97 32.78 -15.00
CA ALA A 77 -22.24 32.04 -15.05
C ALA A 77 -22.10 30.63 -15.66
N GLN A 78 -21.25 30.48 -16.68
CA GLN A 78 -20.96 29.20 -17.33
C GLN A 78 -20.09 28.33 -16.41
N ILE A 79 -19.07 28.90 -15.78
CA ILE A 79 -18.27 28.20 -14.75
C ILE A 79 -19.18 27.64 -13.66
N ASN A 80 -20.09 28.45 -13.13
CA ASN A 80 -21.05 27.99 -12.13
C ASN A 80 -21.99 26.89 -12.66
N GLY A 81 -22.35 26.93 -13.95
CA GLY A 81 -23.12 25.88 -14.60
C GLY A 81 -22.36 24.55 -14.69
N ILE A 82 -21.08 24.62 -15.06
CA ILE A 82 -20.17 23.48 -15.13
C ILE A 82 -19.95 22.87 -13.74
N VAL A 83 -19.69 23.71 -12.72
CA VAL A 83 -19.52 23.26 -11.32
C VAL A 83 -20.76 22.47 -10.87
N ARG A 84 -21.97 23.03 -11.05
CA ARG A 84 -23.21 22.31 -10.71
C ARG A 84 -23.37 20.98 -11.44
N ALA A 85 -22.97 20.90 -12.71
CA ALA A 85 -23.03 19.66 -13.45
C ALA A 85 -22.04 18.61 -12.93
N LEU A 86 -20.82 19.04 -12.54
CA LEU A 86 -19.83 18.17 -11.93
C LEU A 86 -20.29 17.67 -10.56
N ASP A 87 -20.84 18.55 -9.72
CA ASP A 87 -21.44 18.17 -8.44
C ASP A 87 -22.56 17.17 -8.64
N LYS A 88 -23.43 17.39 -9.63
CA LYS A 88 -24.50 16.44 -9.95
C LYS A 88 -23.96 15.09 -10.44
N ALA A 89 -22.89 15.10 -11.22
CA ALA A 89 -22.22 13.87 -11.65
C ALA A 89 -21.61 13.13 -10.45
N LEU A 90 -21.06 13.84 -9.47
CA LEU A 90 -20.54 13.26 -8.23
C LEU A 90 -21.65 12.66 -7.36
N GLU A 91 -22.78 13.36 -7.18
CA GLU A 91 -23.96 12.83 -6.49
C GLU A 91 -24.44 11.51 -7.10
N ASN A 92 -24.49 11.44 -8.43
CA ASN A 92 -24.90 10.23 -9.14
C ASN A 92 -23.92 9.06 -8.94
N LEU A 93 -22.64 9.35 -8.65
CA LEU A 93 -21.64 8.32 -8.36
C LEU A 93 -21.69 7.85 -6.90
N SER A 94 -22.17 8.66 -5.96
CA SER A 94 -22.14 8.35 -4.52
C SER A 94 -22.74 6.99 -4.18
N GLY A 95 -23.93 6.65 -4.71
CA GLY A 95 -24.57 5.35 -4.45
C GLY A 95 -23.77 4.15 -4.99
N LEU A 96 -23.11 4.33 -6.14
CA LEU A 96 -22.24 3.30 -6.73
C LEU A 96 -20.94 3.13 -5.93
N ILE A 97 -20.38 4.23 -5.40
CA ILE A 97 -19.20 4.21 -4.53
C ILE A 97 -19.52 3.44 -3.25
N VAL A 98 -20.63 3.75 -2.58
CA VAL A 98 -21.05 3.04 -1.36
C VAL A 98 -21.20 1.54 -1.62
N THR A 99 -21.85 1.17 -2.72
CA THR A 99 -22.01 -0.25 -3.10
C THR A 99 -20.67 -0.93 -3.30
N HIS A 100 -19.74 -0.27 -4.01
CA HIS A 100 -18.38 -0.76 -4.21
C HIS A 100 -17.60 -0.88 -2.88
N GLN A 101 -17.69 0.11 -1.99
CA GLN A 101 -17.05 0.09 -0.68
C GLN A 101 -17.56 -1.09 0.16
N LEU A 102 -18.87 -1.35 0.18
CA LEU A 102 -19.46 -2.50 0.87
C LEU A 102 -18.92 -3.82 0.31
N GLN A 103 -18.82 -3.94 -1.02
CA GLN A 103 -18.25 -5.12 -1.66
C GLN A 103 -16.77 -5.29 -1.32
N VAL A 104 -15.98 -4.21 -1.35
CA VAL A 104 -14.57 -4.22 -0.97
C VAL A 104 -14.41 -4.64 0.48
N LYS A 105 -15.22 -4.10 1.39
CA LYS A 105 -15.22 -4.48 2.80
C LYS A 105 -15.55 -5.96 2.98
N ALA A 106 -16.59 -6.47 2.33
CA ALA A 106 -16.95 -7.89 2.38
C ALA A 106 -15.80 -8.78 1.86
N ASN A 107 -15.18 -8.42 0.75
CA ASN A 107 -14.04 -9.14 0.19
C ASN A 107 -12.83 -9.13 1.13
N LYS A 108 -12.51 -7.97 1.76
CA LYS A 108 -11.45 -7.88 2.77
C LYS A 108 -11.75 -8.77 3.97
N MET A 109 -13.01 -8.80 4.43
CA MET A 109 -13.43 -9.67 5.53
C MET A 109 -13.33 -11.16 5.19
N ALA A 110 -13.65 -11.54 3.95
CA ALA A 110 -13.50 -12.92 3.49
C ALA A 110 -12.04 -13.41 3.44
N ARG A 111 -11.07 -12.49 3.39
CA ARG A 111 -9.63 -12.79 3.37
C ARG A 111 -8.96 -12.64 4.74
N ILE A 112 -9.72 -12.46 5.81
CA ILE A 112 -9.16 -12.39 7.17
C ILE A 112 -8.39 -13.68 7.48
N VAL A 113 -7.13 -13.49 7.86
CA VAL A 113 -6.26 -14.53 8.36
C VAL A 113 -6.55 -14.77 9.84
N SER A 114 -6.79 -16.03 10.20
CA SER A 114 -7.05 -16.44 11.59
C SER A 114 -5.89 -16.11 12.54
N ARG A 115 -6.18 -15.87 13.82
CA ARG A 115 -5.18 -15.63 14.88
C ARG A 115 -4.13 -16.73 14.98
N GLU A 116 -4.52 -17.98 14.80
CA GLU A 116 -3.62 -19.16 14.85
C GLU A 116 -2.54 -19.08 13.76
N ARG A 117 -2.95 -18.79 12.53
CA ARG A 117 -2.02 -18.61 11.39
C ARG A 117 -1.11 -17.40 11.56
N LEU A 118 -1.61 -16.29 12.12
CA LEU A 118 -0.76 -15.14 12.44
C LEU A 118 0.28 -15.51 13.50
N ARG A 119 -0.12 -16.21 14.56
CA ARG A 119 0.81 -16.70 15.58
C ARG A 119 1.85 -17.66 14.99
N TRP A 120 1.43 -18.61 14.16
CA TRP A 120 2.34 -19.52 13.47
C TRP A 120 3.36 -18.77 12.61
N CYS A 121 2.92 -17.76 11.85
CA CYS A 121 3.80 -16.89 11.08
C CYS A 121 4.86 -16.23 11.97
N GLN A 122 4.45 -15.70 13.13
CA GLN A 122 5.35 -15.03 14.08
C GLN A 122 6.37 -15.98 14.69
N GLU A 123 5.93 -17.16 15.12
CA GLU A 123 6.78 -18.21 15.70
C GLU A 123 7.78 -18.73 14.67
N ARG A 124 7.32 -19.01 13.45
CA ARG A 124 8.19 -19.50 12.39
C ARG A 124 9.22 -18.46 11.95
N ALA A 125 8.83 -17.19 11.85
CA ALA A 125 9.77 -16.11 11.54
C ALA A 125 10.84 -15.93 12.61
N ARG A 126 10.50 -16.04 13.91
CA ARG A 126 11.49 -16.01 15.01
C ARG A 126 12.56 -17.09 14.90
N LEU A 127 12.22 -18.25 14.33
CA LEU A 127 13.18 -19.34 14.12
C LEU A 127 14.03 -19.11 12.86
N VAL A 128 13.38 -18.76 11.74
CA VAL A 128 14.05 -18.74 10.44
C VAL A 128 14.89 -17.48 10.22
N ILE A 129 14.47 -16.31 10.73
CA ILE A 129 15.23 -15.06 10.55
C ILE A 129 16.67 -15.19 11.08
N PRO A 130 16.91 -15.64 12.33
CA PRO A 130 18.26 -15.86 12.83
C PRO A 130 19.08 -16.84 11.98
N GLU A 131 18.48 -17.92 11.49
CA GLU A 131 19.16 -18.92 10.64
C GLU A 131 19.62 -18.32 9.31
N LEU A 132 18.75 -17.55 8.65
CA LEU A 132 19.09 -16.85 7.40
C LEU A 132 20.21 -15.84 7.61
N LEU A 133 20.15 -15.07 8.70
CA LEU A 133 21.20 -14.11 9.04
C LEU A 133 22.54 -14.82 9.29
N THR A 134 22.54 -15.91 10.05
CA THR A 134 23.76 -16.68 10.31
C THR A 134 24.39 -17.19 9.02
N LYS A 135 23.60 -17.76 8.10
CA LYS A 135 24.12 -18.22 6.79
C LYS A 135 24.69 -17.07 5.96
N MET A 136 24.04 -15.91 5.95
CA MET A 136 24.57 -14.73 5.23
C MET A 136 25.84 -14.18 5.86
N GLU A 137 26.01 -14.30 7.18
CA GLU A 137 27.21 -13.88 7.92
C GLU A 137 28.38 -14.85 7.73
N THR A 138 28.14 -16.17 7.76
CA THR A 138 29.20 -17.20 7.73
C THR A 138 29.55 -17.65 6.33
N ASP A 139 28.54 -17.88 5.48
CA ASP A 139 28.69 -18.55 4.19
C ASP A 139 28.69 -17.54 3.04
N ALA A 140 28.53 -16.25 3.35
CA ALA A 140 28.40 -15.14 2.40
C ALA A 140 27.29 -15.36 1.34
N GLU A 141 26.25 -16.12 1.69
CA GLU A 141 25.15 -16.48 0.78
C GLU A 141 24.09 -15.36 0.69
N TYR A 142 24.45 -14.24 0.06
CA TYR A 142 23.58 -13.06 -0.03
C TYR A 142 22.30 -13.24 -0.87
N THR A 143 22.15 -14.38 -1.54
CA THR A 143 20.91 -14.77 -2.24
C THR A 143 19.75 -14.97 -1.28
N LEU A 144 20.01 -15.30 -0.01
CA LEU A 144 19.02 -15.50 1.05
C LEU A 144 18.38 -14.20 1.57
N ARG A 145 18.86 -13.04 1.12
CA ARG A 145 18.33 -11.73 1.51
C ARG A 145 16.84 -11.61 1.25
N ASP A 146 16.40 -12.06 0.08
CA ASP A 146 15.01 -11.91 -0.36
C ASP A 146 14.07 -12.76 0.51
N ASP A 147 14.54 -13.92 0.99
CA ASP A 147 13.83 -14.71 2.00
C ASP A 147 13.79 -13.97 3.33
N PHE A 148 14.94 -13.45 3.80
CA PHE A 148 15.00 -12.65 5.04
C PHE A 148 13.99 -11.49 5.01
N TYR A 149 13.89 -10.78 3.88
CA TYR A 149 12.93 -9.71 3.67
C TYR A 149 11.50 -10.21 3.82
N GLY A 150 11.16 -11.32 3.16
CA GLY A 150 9.85 -11.95 3.25
C GLY A 150 9.47 -12.31 4.69
N TYR A 151 10.34 -13.01 5.41
CA TYR A 151 10.11 -13.40 6.80
C TYR A 151 9.97 -12.18 7.72
N PHE A 152 10.84 -11.18 7.58
CA PHE A 152 10.80 -9.97 8.39
C PHE A 152 9.53 -9.15 8.12
N PHE A 153 9.13 -8.99 6.86
CA PHE A 153 7.90 -8.29 6.50
C PHE A 153 6.66 -9.00 7.04
N ALA A 154 6.58 -10.32 6.85
CA ALA A 154 5.48 -11.13 7.38
C ALA A 154 5.39 -11.02 8.90
N PHE A 155 6.53 -11.10 9.59
CA PHE A 155 6.62 -10.94 11.04
C PHE A 155 6.08 -9.59 11.51
N VAL A 156 6.65 -8.48 11.01
CA VAL A 156 6.28 -7.12 11.45
C VAL A 156 4.80 -6.85 11.20
N VAL A 157 4.29 -7.18 10.01
CA VAL A 157 2.90 -6.88 9.66
C VAL A 157 1.94 -7.76 10.46
N SER A 158 2.29 -9.02 10.73
CA SER A 158 1.45 -9.93 11.53
C SER A 158 1.33 -9.55 13.00
N ILE A 159 2.23 -8.72 13.53
CA ILE A 159 2.18 -8.24 14.92
C ILE A 159 1.63 -6.82 14.99
N TYR A 160 2.20 -5.92 14.18
CA TYR A 160 2.02 -4.48 14.34
C TYR A 160 1.06 -3.88 13.31
N GLY A 161 0.78 -4.59 12.20
CA GLY A 161 -0.09 -4.08 11.14
C GLY A 161 0.46 -2.83 10.42
N HIS A 162 1.78 -2.63 10.39
CA HIS A 162 2.38 -1.48 9.70
C HIS A 162 2.13 -1.52 8.18
N ARG A 163 2.04 -0.33 7.58
CA ARG A 163 1.93 -0.18 6.13
C ARG A 163 3.25 -0.60 5.46
N PRO A 164 3.22 -1.17 4.24
CA PRO A 164 4.43 -1.53 3.50
C PRO A 164 5.37 -0.33 3.29
N GLY A 165 4.81 0.87 3.08
CA GLY A 165 5.58 2.11 2.94
C GLY A 165 6.48 2.45 4.14
N VAL A 166 6.12 2.01 5.36
CA VAL A 166 6.98 2.21 6.55
C VAL A 166 8.26 1.38 6.42
N LEU A 167 8.13 0.13 5.95
CA LEU A 167 9.26 -0.77 5.75
C LEU A 167 10.08 -0.35 4.52
N ALA A 168 9.41 -0.03 3.41
CA ALA A 168 10.06 0.37 2.16
C ALA A 168 10.92 1.63 2.32
N ASN A 169 10.47 2.57 3.15
CA ASN A 169 11.15 3.84 3.40
C ASN A 169 12.09 3.84 4.59
N MET A 170 12.23 2.71 5.29
CA MET A 170 13.13 2.64 6.43
C MET A 170 14.57 2.86 6.03
N THR A 171 15.25 3.77 6.73
CA THR A 171 16.63 4.15 6.45
C THR A 171 17.61 3.61 7.50
N VAL A 172 18.86 3.43 7.08
CA VAL A 172 19.96 3.03 7.97
C VAL A 172 20.14 4.06 9.09
N SER A 173 20.07 5.36 8.77
CA SER A 173 20.22 6.43 9.75
C SER A 173 19.14 6.37 10.85
N GLU A 174 17.90 6.00 10.51
CA GLU A 174 16.82 5.83 11.50
C GLU A 174 17.06 4.64 12.42
N VAL A 175 17.57 3.51 11.89
CA VAL A 175 17.91 2.34 12.72
C VAL A 175 19.12 2.65 13.62
N GLU A 176 20.13 3.35 13.11
CA GLU A 176 21.29 3.77 13.91
C GLU A 176 20.93 4.81 14.99
N ALA A 177 20.01 5.73 14.69
CA ALA A 177 19.47 6.65 15.69
C ALA A 177 18.72 5.88 16.79
N ALA A 178 17.85 4.94 16.40
CA ALA A 178 17.13 4.08 17.33
C ALA A 178 18.05 3.24 18.22
N LYS A 179 19.20 2.83 17.70
CA LYS A 179 20.24 2.13 18.46
C LYS A 179 20.89 3.03 19.52
N LYS A 180 21.18 4.29 19.18
CA LYS A 180 21.78 5.28 20.09
C LYS A 180 20.84 5.72 21.21
N ASP A 181 19.54 5.74 20.94
CA ASP A 181 18.51 6.14 21.91
C ASP A 181 18.21 5.06 22.96
N ARG A 182 18.81 3.86 22.84
CA ARG A 182 18.70 2.80 23.85
C ARG A 182 19.54 3.16 25.07
N LEU A 183 18.93 3.04 26.26
CA LEU A 183 19.62 3.27 27.53
C LEU A 183 20.55 2.09 27.88
N LEU A 184 20.12 0.86 27.60
CA LEU A 184 20.91 -0.35 27.77
C LEU A 184 21.02 -1.13 26.44
N PRO A 185 22.11 -1.88 26.22
CA PRO A 185 22.28 -2.72 25.03
C PRO A 185 21.13 -3.72 24.85
N THR A 186 20.51 -4.19 25.93
CA THR A 186 19.40 -5.15 25.93
C THR A 186 18.02 -4.53 25.82
N ASP A 187 17.92 -3.21 25.64
CA ASP A 187 16.63 -2.53 25.59
C ASP A 187 15.94 -2.71 24.23
N SER A 188 14.61 -2.74 24.28
CA SER A 188 13.78 -2.64 23.07
C SER A 188 13.87 -1.22 22.50
N GLY A 189 13.65 -1.06 21.19
CA GLY A 189 13.82 0.24 20.53
C GLY A 189 12.79 0.50 19.44
N TYR A 190 12.64 1.76 19.07
CA TYR A 190 11.77 2.18 17.97
C TYR A 190 12.59 2.45 16.72
N ALA A 191 12.49 1.58 15.72
CA ALA A 191 12.94 1.92 14.37
C ALA A 191 11.80 2.66 13.66
N ILE A 192 11.92 3.99 13.54
CA ILE A 192 10.86 4.89 13.04
C ILE A 192 9.65 4.89 13.98
N THR A 193 8.62 4.10 13.64
CA THR A 193 7.38 3.93 14.40
C THR A 193 7.16 2.48 14.80
N ILE A 194 8.09 1.58 14.44
CA ILE A 194 8.00 0.15 14.74
C ILE A 194 8.70 -0.11 16.06
N PHE A 195 7.93 -0.49 17.08
CA PHE A 195 8.50 -0.98 18.32
C PHE A 195 9.05 -2.39 18.08
N LEU A 196 10.35 -2.60 18.25
CA LEU A 196 10.97 -3.90 18.14
C LEU A 196 11.53 -4.31 19.49
N THR A 197 11.31 -5.57 19.86
CA THR A 197 12.01 -6.14 21.01
C THR A 197 13.52 -6.13 20.79
N PHE A 198 14.29 -6.34 21.86
CA PHE A 198 15.75 -6.44 21.74
C PHE A 198 16.17 -7.49 20.70
N GLU A 199 15.57 -8.68 20.77
CA GLU A 199 15.80 -9.77 19.81
C GLU A 199 15.45 -9.33 18.38
N GLU A 200 14.25 -8.79 18.18
CA GLU A 200 13.76 -8.39 16.85
C GLU A 200 14.60 -7.28 16.22
N PHE A 201 15.07 -6.34 17.03
CA PHE A 201 15.95 -5.27 16.57
C PHE A 201 17.35 -5.78 16.27
N SER A 202 17.86 -6.76 17.03
CA SER A 202 19.16 -7.37 16.76
C SER A 202 19.22 -7.98 15.36
N TRP A 203 18.09 -8.45 14.82
CA TRP A 203 18.00 -8.93 13.44
C TRP A 203 18.29 -7.82 12.42
N LEU A 204 17.80 -6.60 12.66
CA LEU A 204 18.10 -5.45 11.81
C LEU A 204 19.57 -5.06 11.93
N GLU A 205 20.14 -5.06 13.14
CA GLU A 205 21.57 -4.75 13.34
C GLU A 205 22.47 -5.74 12.59
N ARG A 206 22.19 -7.04 12.74
CA ARG A 206 22.88 -8.12 12.02
C ARG A 206 22.75 -7.96 10.51
N TRP A 207 21.53 -7.69 10.03
CA TRP A 207 21.30 -7.41 8.62
C TRP A 207 22.10 -6.20 8.12
N LEU A 208 22.20 -5.12 8.90
CA LEU A 208 22.96 -3.93 8.50
C LEU A 208 24.46 -4.23 8.36
N GLU A 209 25.02 -5.11 9.18
CA GLU A 209 26.40 -5.59 9.01
C GLU A 209 26.56 -6.43 7.74
N VAL A 210 25.67 -7.39 7.50
CA VAL A 210 25.63 -8.19 6.25
C VAL A 210 25.52 -7.27 5.03
N ARG A 211 24.66 -6.26 5.11
CA ARG A 211 24.37 -5.29 4.05
C ARG A 211 25.58 -4.47 3.65
N LYS A 212 26.54 -4.20 4.56
CA LYS A 212 27.77 -3.45 4.22
C LYS A 212 28.58 -4.15 3.12
N ASN A 213 28.53 -5.49 3.08
CA ASN A 213 29.22 -6.28 2.06
C ASN A 213 28.58 -6.18 0.67
N LEU A 214 27.39 -5.63 0.56
CA LEU A 214 26.67 -5.44 -0.71
C LEU A 214 26.93 -4.07 -1.37
N ASP A 215 27.71 -3.21 -0.73
CA ASP A 215 28.00 -1.82 -1.16
C ASP A 215 26.79 -1.05 -1.75
N PRO A 216 25.65 -0.98 -1.02
CA PRO A 216 24.46 -0.35 -1.56
C PRO A 216 24.62 1.19 -1.60
N LYS A 217 24.34 1.78 -2.75
CA LYS A 217 24.44 3.23 -3.00
C LYS A 217 23.34 4.07 -2.32
N ASN A 218 22.35 3.44 -1.70
CA ASN A 218 21.21 4.12 -1.08
C ASN A 218 21.22 3.97 0.45
N GLN A 219 20.46 4.82 1.14
CA GLN A 219 20.36 4.81 2.61
C GLN A 219 19.22 3.92 3.14
N ARG A 220 18.58 3.10 2.31
CA ARG A 220 17.45 2.26 2.72
C ARG A 220 17.93 0.97 3.39
N VAL A 221 17.22 0.51 4.41
CA VAL A 221 17.51 -0.76 5.10
C VAL A 221 17.36 -1.94 4.14
N PHE A 222 16.27 -1.96 3.38
CA PHE A 222 15.98 -3.00 2.39
C PHE A 222 16.37 -2.53 0.99
N VAL A 223 17.19 -3.31 0.29
CA VAL A 223 17.77 -2.96 -1.01
C VAL A 223 17.73 -4.12 -1.98
N THR A 224 17.54 -3.84 -3.27
CA THR A 224 17.66 -4.85 -4.33
C THR A 224 19.12 -5.19 -4.61
N LYS A 225 19.39 -6.21 -5.43
CA LYS A 225 20.77 -6.57 -5.85
C LYS A 225 21.47 -5.41 -6.56
N GLY A 226 20.71 -4.60 -7.30
CA GLY A 226 21.22 -3.38 -7.96
C GLY A 226 21.34 -2.16 -7.04
N GLY A 227 21.12 -2.30 -5.72
CA GLY A 227 21.18 -1.19 -4.77
C GLY A 227 20.04 -0.18 -4.93
N GLY A 228 18.90 -0.59 -5.51
CA GLY A 228 17.67 0.20 -5.61
C GLY A 228 16.68 -0.12 -4.47
N PRO A 229 15.54 0.59 -4.40
CA PRO A 229 14.46 0.27 -3.46
C PRO A 229 13.80 -1.07 -3.80
N VAL A 230 13.39 -1.82 -2.79
CA VAL A 230 12.63 -3.08 -2.96
C VAL A 230 11.20 -2.73 -3.35
N LYS A 231 10.84 -2.97 -4.62
CA LYS A 231 9.48 -2.75 -5.13
C LYS A 231 8.56 -3.96 -4.89
N ASN A 232 9.10 -5.18 -5.00
CA ASN A 232 8.32 -6.42 -4.98
C ASN A 232 8.16 -7.02 -3.56
N MET A 233 7.89 -6.18 -2.57
CA MET A 233 7.79 -6.60 -1.16
C MET A 233 6.70 -7.66 -0.92
N VAL A 234 5.55 -7.53 -1.61
CA VAL A 234 4.43 -8.48 -1.51
C VAL A 234 4.86 -9.88 -1.94
N ARG A 235 5.66 -9.98 -3.00
CA ARG A 235 6.18 -11.26 -3.51
C ARG A 235 7.05 -11.95 -2.47
N HIS A 236 8.00 -11.23 -1.87
CA HIS A 236 8.86 -11.79 -0.82
C HIS A 236 8.04 -12.26 0.40
N LEU A 237 7.06 -11.44 0.83
CA LEU A 237 6.17 -11.81 1.93
C LEU A 237 5.38 -13.09 1.61
N GLN A 238 4.80 -13.20 0.43
CA GLN A 238 4.03 -14.38 0.01
C GLN A 238 4.89 -15.62 -0.16
N MET A 239 6.14 -15.47 -0.62
CA MET A 239 7.10 -16.58 -0.66
C MET A 239 7.40 -17.10 0.74
N ALA A 240 7.72 -16.20 1.68
CA ALA A 240 7.94 -16.59 3.08
C ALA A 240 6.68 -17.24 3.68
N TRP A 241 5.50 -16.68 3.44
CA TRP A 241 4.21 -17.25 3.87
C TRP A 241 4.03 -18.70 3.39
N ALA A 242 4.32 -18.96 2.11
CA ALA A 242 4.25 -20.29 1.54
C ALA A 242 5.32 -21.24 2.13
N GLN A 243 6.55 -20.77 2.33
CA GLN A 243 7.62 -21.54 2.96
C GLN A 243 7.32 -21.90 4.43
N MET A 244 6.50 -21.11 5.12
CA MET A 244 5.96 -21.42 6.46
C MET A 244 4.87 -22.51 6.44
N GLY A 245 4.45 -22.98 5.26
CA GLY A 245 3.36 -23.94 5.08
C GLY A 245 1.96 -23.33 5.27
N LEU A 246 1.83 -22.01 5.24
CA LEU A 246 0.56 -21.33 5.43
C LEU A 246 -0.22 -21.24 4.10
N PRO A 247 -1.54 -21.45 4.12
CA PRO A 247 -2.33 -21.44 2.90
C PRO A 247 -2.61 -20.03 2.39
N GLY A 248 -2.92 -19.94 1.10
CA GLY A 248 -3.28 -18.69 0.43
C GLY A 248 -2.07 -17.82 0.09
N ARG A 249 -2.34 -16.59 -0.31
CA ARG A 249 -1.34 -15.58 -0.73
C ARG A 249 -1.74 -14.20 -0.19
N PRO A 250 -1.69 -13.99 1.13
CA PRO A 250 -2.12 -12.72 1.72
C PRO A 250 -1.22 -11.58 1.25
N THR A 251 -1.79 -10.38 1.13
CA THR A 251 -1.02 -9.14 0.94
C THR A 251 -0.75 -8.45 2.28
N PHE A 252 0.02 -7.36 2.27
CA PHE A 252 0.18 -6.50 3.45
C PHE A 252 -1.16 -6.02 3.99
N THR A 253 -2.08 -5.65 3.09
CA THR A 253 -3.43 -5.20 3.44
C THR A 253 -4.23 -6.31 4.11
N ASP A 254 -4.18 -7.54 3.60
CA ASP A 254 -4.90 -8.66 4.21
C ASP A 254 -4.40 -8.94 5.64
N LEU A 255 -3.08 -8.97 5.86
CA LEU A 255 -2.51 -9.17 7.20
C LEU A 255 -2.83 -8.01 8.14
N ARG A 256 -2.69 -6.76 7.68
CA ARG A 256 -3.02 -5.56 8.47
C ARG A 256 -4.49 -5.55 8.87
N THR A 257 -5.39 -5.79 7.92
CA THR A 257 -6.83 -5.88 8.19
C THR A 257 -7.13 -6.99 9.18
N SER A 258 -6.45 -8.14 9.08
CA SER A 258 -6.61 -9.25 10.02
C SER A 258 -6.20 -8.85 11.44
N VAL A 259 -5.03 -8.22 11.60
CA VAL A 259 -4.54 -7.74 12.90
C VAL A 259 -5.50 -6.72 13.51
N SER A 260 -5.97 -5.74 12.73
CA SER A 260 -6.94 -4.75 13.20
C SER A 260 -8.28 -5.38 13.58
N ALA A 261 -8.78 -6.35 12.80
CA ALA A 261 -10.02 -7.06 13.10
C ALA A 261 -9.92 -7.82 14.44
N HIS A 262 -8.85 -8.57 14.66
CA HIS A 262 -8.63 -9.31 15.91
C HIS A 262 -8.39 -8.39 17.11
N ALA A 263 -7.72 -7.25 16.91
CA ALA A 263 -7.53 -6.26 17.96
C ALA A 263 -8.86 -5.64 18.39
N LYS A 264 -9.76 -5.38 17.43
CA LYS A 264 -11.11 -4.88 17.70
C LYS A 264 -11.94 -5.91 18.47
N GLU A 265 -11.96 -7.16 18.00
CA GLU A 265 -12.67 -8.26 18.66
C GLU A 265 -12.20 -8.43 20.12
N LEU A 266 -10.88 -8.38 20.36
CA LEU A 266 -10.35 -8.45 21.72
C LEU A 266 -10.80 -7.29 22.59
N ARG A 267 -10.81 -6.04 22.06
CA ARG A 267 -11.32 -4.88 22.80
C ARG A 267 -12.79 -5.04 23.17
N GLU A 268 -13.63 -5.44 22.22
CA GLU A 268 -15.05 -5.68 22.44
C GLU A 268 -15.28 -6.76 23.52
N GLN A 269 -14.51 -7.85 23.49
CA GLN A 269 -14.53 -8.90 24.52
C GLN A 269 -14.11 -8.38 25.91
N PHE A 270 -13.06 -7.54 25.99
CA PHE A 270 -12.61 -6.96 27.26
C PHE A 270 -13.61 -5.96 27.83
N GLU A 271 -14.23 -5.15 26.97
CA GLU A 271 -15.27 -4.18 27.35
C GLU A 271 -16.52 -4.90 27.85
N GLU A 272 -16.95 -5.98 27.20
CA GLU A 272 -18.09 -6.80 27.62
C GLU A 272 -17.85 -7.49 28.98
N VAL A 273 -16.66 -8.07 29.18
CA VAL A 273 -16.28 -8.67 30.48
C VAL A 273 -16.21 -7.61 31.58
N THR A 274 -15.68 -6.42 31.27
CA THR A 274 -15.60 -5.31 32.22
C THR A 274 -16.99 -4.77 32.57
N ALA A 275 -17.86 -4.59 31.57
CA ALA A 275 -19.25 -4.17 31.77
C ALA A 275 -20.06 -5.22 32.56
N SER A 276 -19.87 -6.50 32.28
CA SER A 276 -20.50 -7.61 33.03
C SER A 276 -19.99 -7.71 34.47
N SER A 277 -18.74 -7.32 34.74
CA SER A 277 -18.15 -7.29 36.08
C SER A 277 -18.56 -6.04 36.89
N LEU A 278 -18.90 -4.94 36.21
CA LEU A 278 -19.31 -3.67 36.83
C LEU A 278 -20.82 -3.56 37.12
N LEU A 279 -21.63 -4.55 36.76
CA LEU A 279 -23.02 -4.65 37.21
C LEU A 279 -23.06 -5.18 38.66
N PRO A 280 -23.49 -4.40 39.66
CA PRO A 280 -23.56 -4.88 41.03
C PRO A 280 -24.70 -5.89 41.17
N SER A 281 -24.37 -7.11 41.62
CA SER A 281 -25.33 -7.91 42.38
C SER A 281 -25.80 -7.07 43.56
N SER A 282 -27.06 -6.69 43.52
CA SER A 282 -27.71 -5.74 44.43
C SER A 282 -27.70 -6.25 45.87
N SER A 283 -26.75 -5.76 46.67
CA SER A 283 -26.95 -5.57 48.11
C SER A 283 -25.91 -4.64 48.72
N SER A 284 -26.42 -3.52 49.23
CA SER A 284 -25.90 -2.68 50.33
C SER A 284 -24.57 -1.92 50.16
N SER A 285 -24.73 -0.62 49.88
CA SER A 285 -24.24 0.52 50.68
C SER A 285 -22.97 0.35 51.53
N SER A 286 -21.92 1.09 51.20
CA SER A 286 -21.47 2.29 51.95
C SER A 286 -20.03 2.68 51.60
N SER A 287 -19.81 3.99 51.58
CA SER A 287 -18.53 4.68 51.36
C SER A 287 -17.42 4.28 52.33
N SER A 288 -16.17 4.31 51.87
CA SER A 288 -15.09 5.19 52.39
C SER A 288 -13.73 4.88 51.75
N HIS A 289 -12.91 5.93 51.66
CA HIS A 289 -11.51 6.01 51.23
C HIS A 289 -10.59 4.84 51.60
N ALA A 290 -9.66 4.49 50.69
CA ALA A 290 -8.22 4.38 51.00
C ALA A 290 -7.36 4.20 49.73
N THR A 291 -6.28 4.96 49.68
CA THR A 291 -5.09 4.81 48.83
C THR A 291 -4.30 3.55 49.17
N THR A 292 -3.78 2.80 48.19
CA THR A 292 -2.40 2.26 48.19
C THR A 292 -1.98 1.78 46.78
N GLU A 293 -0.69 1.96 46.49
CA GLU A 293 0.07 1.39 45.38
C GLU A 293 0.09 -0.16 45.41
N GLU A 294 0.09 -0.80 44.25
CA GLU A 294 1.12 -1.76 43.82
C GLU A 294 0.87 -2.23 42.37
N GLY A 295 1.96 -2.44 41.64
CA GLY A 295 1.95 -2.70 40.21
C GLY A 295 1.44 -4.08 39.82
N HIS A 296 1.07 -4.23 38.55
CA HIS A 296 1.26 -5.44 37.74
C HIS A 296 1.01 -5.12 36.25
N ARG A 297 2.05 -5.34 35.43
CA ARG A 297 2.05 -5.81 34.03
C ARG A 297 0.91 -5.34 33.11
N ALA A 298 1.15 -4.26 32.38
CA ALA A 298 0.30 -3.83 31.27
C ALA A 298 0.47 -4.75 30.03
N PRO A 299 -0.61 -5.12 29.32
CA PRO A 299 -0.50 -5.76 28.02
C PRO A 299 0.01 -4.73 27.00
N ARG A 300 0.87 -5.19 26.06
CA ARG A 300 1.43 -4.38 24.98
C ARG A 300 0.32 -3.80 24.09
N GLN A 301 -0.20 -2.63 24.45
CA GLN A 301 -1.06 -1.78 23.62
C GLN A 301 -0.26 -0.53 23.23
N GLY A 302 0.53 -0.66 22.17
CA GLY A 302 1.07 0.49 21.44
C GLY A 302 0.07 0.93 20.38
N SER A 303 -0.97 1.67 20.78
CA SER A 303 -1.75 2.52 19.86
C SER A 303 -2.65 3.45 20.65
N ARG A 304 -2.08 4.59 21.08
CA ARG A 304 -2.81 5.68 21.76
C ARG A 304 -2.65 7.03 21.04
N LYS A 305 -2.30 7.03 19.75
CA LYS A 305 -2.10 8.29 19.00
C LYS A 305 -2.70 8.32 17.58
N ALA A 306 -3.62 7.42 17.25
CA ALA A 306 -4.20 7.35 15.90
C ALA A 306 -5.73 7.51 15.83
N GLU A 307 -6.47 7.60 16.94
CA GLU A 307 -7.94 7.53 16.90
C GLU A 307 -8.66 8.89 17.03
N ASP A 308 -7.99 9.97 17.47
CA ASP A 308 -8.66 11.27 17.74
C ASP A 308 -8.84 12.18 16.50
N ALA A 309 -8.73 11.63 15.29
CA ALA A 309 -8.93 12.35 14.03
C ALA A 309 -9.95 11.67 13.09
N SER A 310 -10.72 10.71 13.58
CA SER A 310 -11.53 9.81 12.74
C SER A 310 -13.03 10.08 12.72
N GLU A 311 -13.50 11.21 13.24
CA GLU A 311 -14.90 11.61 13.06
C GLU A 311 -14.99 12.81 12.10
N ASP A 312 -15.49 12.49 10.89
CA ASP A 312 -16.25 13.37 9.98
C ASP A 312 -15.56 14.03 8.76
N SER A 313 -14.31 13.67 8.40
CA SER A 313 -13.77 14.10 7.07
C SER A 313 -12.72 13.20 6.40
N GLY A 314 -12.35 12.07 7.02
CA GLY A 314 -11.19 11.26 6.62
C GLY A 314 -11.40 10.22 5.51
N ASP A 315 -12.66 9.93 5.13
CA ASP A 315 -12.96 8.77 4.28
C ASP A 315 -12.47 8.94 2.82
N SER A 316 -12.44 10.17 2.30
CA SER A 316 -11.99 10.40 0.91
C SER A 316 -10.46 10.37 0.71
N ALA A 317 -9.68 10.63 1.77
CA ALA A 317 -8.21 10.67 1.67
C ALA A 317 -7.60 9.28 1.83
N ALA A 318 -8.17 8.44 2.71
CA ALA A 318 -7.78 7.04 2.86
C ALA A 318 -8.06 6.23 1.57
N GLU A 319 -9.12 6.58 0.83
CA GLU A 319 -9.45 5.95 -0.44
C GLU A 319 -8.55 6.38 -1.61
N GLU A 320 -8.06 7.63 -1.63
CA GLU A 320 -7.09 8.06 -2.64
C GLU A 320 -5.74 7.36 -2.45
N GLU A 321 -5.31 7.16 -1.19
CA GLU A 321 -4.11 6.39 -0.86
C GLU A 321 -4.26 4.89 -1.14
N GLU A 322 -5.38 4.26 -0.77
CA GLU A 322 -5.58 2.82 -1.00
C GLU A 322 -5.81 2.49 -2.49
N ALA A 323 -6.39 3.41 -3.26
CA ALA A 323 -6.47 3.30 -4.72
C ALA A 323 -5.10 3.49 -5.39
N THR A 324 -4.22 4.33 -4.84
CA THR A 324 -2.82 4.40 -5.31
C THR A 324 -2.01 3.17 -4.91
N GLU A 325 -2.20 2.60 -3.72
CA GLU A 325 -1.55 1.35 -3.30
C GLU A 325 -1.96 0.19 -4.23
N MET A 326 -3.24 0.08 -4.62
CA MET A 326 -3.69 -0.91 -5.61
C MET A 326 -3.17 -0.66 -7.04
N GLU A 327 -2.91 0.59 -7.43
CA GLU A 327 -2.27 0.91 -8.73
C GLU A 327 -0.76 0.59 -8.70
N GLU A 328 -0.07 0.86 -7.59
CA GLU A 328 1.37 0.54 -7.43
C GLU A 328 1.62 -0.97 -7.35
N GLU A 329 0.78 -1.73 -6.63
CA GLU A 329 0.84 -3.20 -6.60
C GLU A 329 0.56 -3.83 -7.98
N ARG A 330 -0.22 -3.16 -8.83
CA ARG A 330 -0.56 -3.64 -10.18
C ARG A 330 0.51 -3.31 -11.21
N MET A 331 1.10 -2.10 -11.16
CA MET A 331 2.17 -1.71 -12.07
C MET A 331 3.48 -2.47 -11.81
N GLY A 332 3.73 -2.92 -10.56
CA GLY A 332 4.87 -3.78 -10.25
C GLY A 332 4.79 -5.18 -10.87
N ASN A 333 3.59 -5.65 -11.23
CA ASN A 333 3.37 -6.95 -11.86
C ASN A 333 3.30 -6.87 -13.40
N GLU A 334 2.84 -5.75 -13.97
CA GLU A 334 2.67 -5.58 -15.43
C GLU A 334 4.00 -5.20 -16.14
N GLU A 335 5.00 -4.63 -15.43
CA GLU A 335 6.31 -4.27 -16.03
C GLU A 335 7.28 -5.48 -16.22
N GLU A 336 6.98 -6.67 -15.67
CA GLU A 336 7.79 -7.90 -15.85
C GLU A 336 7.33 -8.80 -17.01
N GLU A 337 6.06 -8.74 -17.44
CA GLU A 337 5.59 -9.54 -18.60
C GLU A 337 6.13 -9.05 -19.95
N ASP A 338 6.50 -7.76 -20.05
CA ASP A 338 7.05 -7.17 -21.29
C ASP A 338 8.57 -7.43 -21.47
N GLN A 339 9.27 -7.97 -20.47
CA GLN A 339 10.72 -8.23 -20.57
C GLN A 339 11.09 -9.69 -20.91
N GLU A 340 10.12 -10.61 -20.96
CA GLU A 340 10.39 -12.03 -21.27
C GLU A 340 10.13 -12.42 -22.74
N SER A 341 9.80 -11.46 -23.62
CA SER A 341 9.43 -11.74 -25.04
C SER A 341 10.45 -11.33 -26.12
N VAL A 342 11.68 -10.96 -25.76
CA VAL A 342 12.74 -10.64 -26.75
C VAL A 342 13.89 -11.63 -26.68
N HIS A 343 13.63 -12.87 -27.12
CA HIS A 343 14.69 -13.74 -27.63
C HIS A 343 14.25 -14.30 -28.99
N ALA A 344 14.69 -13.64 -30.05
CA ALA A 344 14.67 -14.18 -31.40
C ALA A 344 15.83 -15.19 -31.55
N PRO A 345 15.64 -16.32 -32.24
CA PRO A 345 16.70 -17.29 -32.43
C PRO A 345 17.71 -16.79 -33.48
N GLU A 346 18.99 -16.94 -33.16
CA GLU A 346 20.12 -16.75 -34.08
C GLU A 346 20.05 -17.80 -35.22
N GLU A 347 20.06 -17.33 -36.47
CA GLU A 347 20.28 -18.18 -37.65
C GLU A 347 21.76 -18.57 -37.70
N GLU A 348 22.04 -19.87 -37.54
CA GLU A 348 23.34 -20.45 -37.86
C GLU A 348 23.57 -20.45 -39.37
N ALA A 349 24.59 -19.73 -39.80
CA ALA A 349 25.17 -19.85 -41.13
C ALA A 349 26.01 -21.14 -41.19
N GLN A 350 25.60 -22.09 -42.05
CA GLN A 350 26.47 -23.15 -42.55
C GLN A 350 26.89 -22.82 -43.98
N GLU A 351 28.15 -22.42 -44.12
CA GLU A 351 28.92 -22.64 -45.35
C GLU A 351 29.18 -24.15 -45.47
N ASP A 352 28.74 -24.76 -46.58
CA ASP A 352 29.50 -25.85 -47.18
C ASP A 352 29.41 -25.75 -48.70
N GLY A 353 30.56 -25.91 -49.32
CA GLY A 353 30.81 -25.58 -50.71
C GLY A 353 30.67 -26.76 -51.65
N GLY A 354 30.75 -26.42 -52.94
CA GLY A 354 31.45 -27.25 -53.91
C GLY A 354 30.59 -28.08 -54.86
N LEU A 355 30.64 -27.63 -56.11
CA LEU A 355 30.97 -28.43 -57.30
C LEU A 355 29.89 -29.34 -57.93
N ASP A 356 29.36 -28.80 -59.04
CA ASP A 356 29.68 -29.24 -60.41
C ASP A 356 28.71 -30.18 -61.16
N GLN A 357 28.61 -29.85 -62.45
CA GLN A 357 28.22 -30.67 -63.61
C GLN A 357 26.74 -30.80 -64.02
N SER A 358 26.48 -30.08 -65.12
CA SER A 358 26.11 -30.65 -66.43
C SER A 358 24.65 -30.94 -66.76
N SER A 359 24.29 -30.39 -67.93
CA SER A 359 23.31 -30.90 -68.91
C SER A 359 21.83 -30.83 -68.52
N ALA A 360 20.86 -30.61 -69.38
CA ALA A 360 20.73 -30.14 -70.76
C ALA A 360 19.21 -30.02 -71.02
N THR A 361 18.85 -29.36 -72.12
CA THR A 361 17.59 -29.46 -72.88
C THR A 361 16.29 -28.91 -72.29
N GLY A 362 15.66 -28.03 -73.08
CA GLY A 362 14.28 -27.56 -72.92
C GLY A 362 14.08 -26.19 -73.56
#